data_AF-A0AAP0RBD3-F1
#
_entry.id   AF-A0AAP0RBD3-F1
#
_cell.length_a   1.000
_cell.length_b   1.000
_cell.length_c   1.000
_cell.angle_alpha   90.00
_cell.angle_beta   90.00
_cell.angle_gamma   90.00
#
_symmetry.space_group_name_H-M   'P 1'
#
loop_
_entity.id
_entity.type
_entity.pdbx_description
1 polymer ?
#
loop_
_entity_poly.entity_id
_entity_poly.type
_entity_poly.pdbx_seq_one_letter_code
_entity_poly.pdbx_strand_id
1 'polypeptide(L)'
;MTKDENSKFENSILKKLDSQLGGLLAEASSEEDFTGKAGQSTVLRLPGLGSKRVGLIGLGQCASSTVAYRGLGEAVAAAAKTAQASDVAIVLASSEGLSAESKLRTVLGIFEDNRFRSESKKPTLKSVDILGLGTGPELEKKLKYAEDVCSGVIFGKELVNAPANVLTPGS
;
A
#
# COMPACT_ATOMS: atom_id res chain seq x y z
N MET A 1 15.65 5.90 5.16
CA MET A 1 16.07 6.28 3.80
C MET A 1 17.47 6.83 3.91
N THR A 2 18.45 6.13 3.36
CA THR A 2 19.79 6.67 3.19
C THR A 2 19.91 7.14 1.74
N LYS A 3 20.31 8.39 1.54
CA LYS A 3 20.63 8.96 0.24
C LYS A 3 22.14 9.22 0.24
N ASP A 4 22.82 8.87 -0.85
CA ASP A 4 24.22 9.21 -1.06
C ASP A 4 24.39 10.75 -1.12
N GLU A 5 25.63 11.24 -1.00
CA GLU A 5 26.00 12.67 -1.08
C GLU A 5 25.51 13.39 -2.37
N ASN A 6 25.10 12.64 -3.39
CA ASN A 6 24.53 13.13 -4.65
C ASN A 6 22.99 13.07 -4.73
N SER A 7 22.27 13.01 -3.60
CA SER A 7 20.80 12.88 -3.53
C SER A 7 20.23 11.63 -4.20
N LYS A 8 21.06 10.62 -4.50
CA LYS A 8 20.64 9.34 -5.09
C LYS A 8 20.27 8.33 -4.01
N PHE A 9 19.33 7.44 -4.30
CA PHE A 9 18.95 6.38 -3.36
C PHE A 9 20.06 5.33 -3.22
N GLU A 10 20.48 5.05 -1.97
CA GLU A 10 21.44 3.96 -1.70
C GLU A 10 20.83 2.58 -1.94
N ASN A 11 19.50 2.45 -1.79
CA ASN A 11 18.81 1.18 -1.98
C ASN A 11 18.80 0.75 -3.46
N SER A 12 19.28 -0.46 -3.74
CA SER A 12 19.42 -1.00 -5.10
C SER A 12 18.09 -1.10 -5.87
N ILE A 13 16.97 -1.33 -5.19
CA ILE A 13 15.63 -1.39 -5.79
C ILE A 13 15.21 0.01 -6.23
N LEU A 14 15.34 0.99 -5.35
CA LEU A 14 15.01 2.39 -5.63
C LEU A 14 15.92 2.97 -6.71
N LYS A 15 17.22 2.64 -6.69
CA LYS A 15 18.19 3.08 -7.70
C LYS A 15 17.87 2.55 -9.10
N LYS A 16 17.43 1.29 -9.21
CA LYS A 16 16.96 0.71 -10.49
C LYS A 16 15.69 1.40 -10.98
N LEU A 17 14.73 1.62 -10.09
CA LEU A 17 13.47 2.28 -10.43
C LEU A 17 13.72 3.74 -10.86
N ASP A 18 14.54 4.47 -10.11
CA ASP A 18 14.91 5.85 -10.40
C ASP A 18 15.70 5.96 -11.72
N SER A 19 16.56 4.99 -12.03
CA SER A 19 17.26 4.94 -13.32
C SER A 19 16.30 4.73 -14.50
N GLN A 20 15.24 3.94 -14.33
CA GLN A 20 14.18 3.79 -15.34
C GLN A 20 13.30 5.05 -15.46
N LEU A 21 13.19 5.81 -14.37
CA LEU A 21 12.44 7.06 -14.27
C LEU A 21 13.27 8.30 -14.64
N GLY A 22 14.54 8.13 -15.01
CA GLY A 22 15.41 9.24 -15.39
C GLY A 22 15.80 10.17 -14.24
N GLY A 23 15.74 9.72 -12.98
CA GLY A 23 16.09 10.54 -11.80
C GLY A 23 14.93 11.32 -11.19
N LEU A 24 13.73 11.25 -11.77
CA LEU A 24 12.56 12.01 -11.32
C LEU A 24 12.12 11.65 -9.90
N LEU A 25 12.39 10.43 -9.45
CA LEU A 25 12.00 9.98 -8.12
C LEU A 25 12.95 10.57 -7.05
N ALA A 26 14.25 10.63 -7.35
CA ALA A 26 15.24 11.27 -6.49
C ALA A 26 15.01 12.78 -6.41
N GLU A 27 14.70 13.42 -7.54
CA GLU A 27 14.36 14.84 -7.64
C GLU A 27 13.12 15.17 -6.81
N ALA A 28 11.98 14.50 -7.05
CA ALA A 28 10.75 14.71 -6.28
C ALA A 28 10.95 14.44 -4.78
N SER A 29 11.76 13.43 -4.44
CA SER A 29 12.09 13.14 -3.05
C SER A 29 12.95 14.23 -2.40
N SER A 30 13.73 14.98 -3.18
CA SER A 30 14.50 16.12 -2.69
C SER A 30 13.65 17.39 -2.64
N GLU A 31 12.77 17.61 -3.61
CA GLU A 31 11.86 18.77 -3.65
C GLU A 31 10.82 18.73 -2.53
N GLU A 32 10.28 17.55 -2.22
CA GLU A 32 9.27 17.38 -1.16
C GLU A 32 9.87 17.03 0.21
N ASP A 33 11.20 17.19 0.38
CA ASP A 33 11.93 16.87 1.61
C ASP A 33 11.50 15.51 2.20
N PHE A 34 11.43 14.50 1.33
CA PHE A 34 10.95 13.18 1.72
C PHE A 34 12.01 12.47 2.56
N THR A 35 11.75 12.39 3.87
CA THR A 35 12.64 11.78 4.87
C THR A 35 12.31 10.31 5.14
N GLY A 36 11.16 9.83 4.64
CA GLY A 36 10.69 8.46 4.87
C GLY A 36 10.12 8.22 6.26
N LYS A 37 9.72 9.28 6.97
CA LYS A 37 9.01 9.18 8.26
C LYS A 37 7.66 8.48 8.08
N ALA A 38 7.20 7.81 9.14
CA ALA A 38 5.89 7.15 9.14
C ALA A 38 4.78 8.17 8.80
N GLY A 39 3.96 7.85 7.80
CA GLY A 39 2.85 8.70 7.35
C GLY A 39 3.23 9.79 6.33
N GLN A 40 4.50 9.92 5.96
CA GLN A 40 4.90 10.79 4.84
C GLN A 40 4.59 10.06 3.52
N SER A 41 3.89 10.73 2.59
CA SER A 41 3.62 10.18 1.26
C SER A 41 3.80 11.25 0.19
N THR A 42 4.51 10.92 -0.88
CA THR A 42 4.58 11.72 -2.11
C THR A 42 4.03 10.91 -3.27
N VAL A 43 3.31 11.55 -4.18
CA VAL A 43 2.78 10.94 -5.40
C VAL A 43 3.14 11.83 -6.58
N LEU A 44 4.00 11.34 -7.44
CA LEU A 44 4.42 12.00 -8.68
C LEU A 44 3.67 11.43 -9.88
N ARG A 45 3.25 12.30 -10.79
CA ARG A 45 2.70 11.90 -12.09
C ARG A 45 3.84 11.66 -13.07
N LEU A 46 3.84 10.50 -13.71
CA LEU A 46 4.87 10.15 -14.70
C LEU A 46 4.26 10.17 -16.11
N PRO A 47 4.79 11.02 -17.01
CA PRO A 47 4.48 10.91 -18.44
C PRO A 47 5.35 9.82 -19.07
N GLY A 48 4.75 8.91 -19.86
CA GLY A 48 5.48 8.06 -20.80
C GLY A 48 5.91 6.67 -20.34
N LEU A 49 5.68 6.29 -19.07
CA LEU A 49 5.80 4.91 -18.60
C LEU A 49 4.41 4.30 -18.39
N GLY A 50 4.25 2.99 -18.56
CA GLY A 50 2.96 2.29 -18.45
C GLY A 50 2.22 2.53 -17.12
N SER A 51 2.91 3.04 -16.10
CA SER A 51 2.36 3.52 -14.83
C SER A 51 2.08 5.03 -14.89
N LYS A 52 0.81 5.42 -14.69
CA LYS A 52 0.38 6.84 -14.74
C LYS A 52 0.96 7.69 -13.60
N ARG A 53 1.26 7.07 -12.45
CA ARG A 53 1.77 7.73 -11.24
C ARG A 53 2.69 6.78 -10.48
N VAL A 54 3.67 7.34 -9.78
CA VAL A 54 4.52 6.64 -8.81
C VAL A 54 4.41 7.37 -7.47
N GLY A 55 4.43 6.64 -6.36
CA GLY A 55 4.43 7.26 -5.04
C GLY A 55 5.44 6.62 -4.11
N LEU A 56 6.01 7.43 -3.22
CA LEU A 56 6.82 6.95 -2.10
C LEU A 56 6.01 7.09 -0.84
N ILE A 57 6.02 6.03 -0.02
CA ILE A 57 5.37 6.02 1.29
C ILE A 57 6.43 5.73 2.34
N GLY A 58 6.51 6.60 3.33
CA GLY A 58 7.45 6.52 4.43
C GLY A 58 6.94 5.55 5.48
N LEU A 59 7.72 4.49 5.73
CA LEU A 59 7.43 3.48 6.76
C LEU A 59 8.05 3.81 8.12
N GLY A 60 8.88 4.86 8.20
CA GLY A 60 9.65 5.20 9.38
C GLY A 60 10.72 4.17 9.72
N GLN A 61 11.38 4.37 10.86
CA GLN A 61 12.49 3.53 11.33
C GLN A 61 12.03 2.20 11.95
N CYS A 62 10.72 2.02 12.14
CA CYS A 62 10.10 0.85 12.78
C CYS A 62 9.36 -0.01 11.74
N ALA A 63 10.08 -0.40 10.68
CA ALA A 63 9.57 -1.27 9.62
C ALA A 63 9.23 -2.70 10.10
N SER A 64 9.52 -3.07 11.35
CA SER A 64 9.15 -4.36 11.93
C SER A 64 7.81 -4.35 12.68
N SER A 65 7.21 -3.18 12.93
CA SER A 65 5.96 -3.12 13.71
C SER A 65 4.74 -3.46 12.86
N THR A 66 3.84 -4.28 13.41
CA THR A 66 2.55 -4.63 12.78
C THR A 66 1.68 -3.40 12.50
N VAL A 67 1.86 -2.33 13.28
CA VAL A 67 1.15 -1.05 13.13
C VAL A 67 1.63 -0.29 11.90
N ALA A 68 2.93 -0.34 11.59
CA ALA A 68 3.49 0.34 10.42
C ALA A 68 2.91 -0.20 9.11
N TYR A 69 2.69 -1.52 9.01
CA TYR A 69 2.12 -2.13 7.81
C TYR A 69 0.63 -1.85 7.61
N ARG A 70 -0.12 -1.67 8.69
CA ARG A 70 -1.50 -1.18 8.61
C ARG A 70 -1.53 0.28 8.14
N GLY A 71 -0.68 1.14 8.73
CA GLY A 71 -0.54 2.54 8.31
C GLY A 71 -0.07 2.67 6.86
N LEU A 72 0.77 1.75 6.37
CA LEU A 72 1.11 1.63 4.96
C LEU A 72 -0.14 1.41 4.10
N GLY A 73 -0.99 0.45 4.49
CA GLY A 73 -2.23 0.18 3.77
C GLY A 73 -3.17 1.38 3.72
N GLU A 74 -3.32 2.08 4.84
CA GLU A 74 -4.12 3.31 4.92
C GLU A 74 -3.56 4.42 4.04
N ALA A 75 -2.24 4.64 4.07
CA ALA A 75 -1.56 5.62 3.22
C ALA A 75 -1.70 5.28 1.73
N VAL A 76 -1.59 3.99 1.37
CA VAL A 76 -1.81 3.51 0.00
C VAL A 76 -3.25 3.77 -0.43
N ALA A 77 -4.24 3.46 0.42
CA ALA A 77 -5.64 3.71 0.11
C ALA A 77 -5.94 5.20 -0.06
N ALA A 78 -5.40 6.05 0.81
CA ALA A 78 -5.54 7.50 0.72
C ALA A 78 -4.90 8.06 -0.56
N ALA A 79 -3.69 7.60 -0.90
CA ALA A 79 -3.00 7.98 -2.12
C ALA A 79 -3.77 7.53 -3.37
N ALA A 80 -4.28 6.30 -3.39
CA ALA A 80 -5.05 5.77 -4.50
C ALA A 80 -6.40 6.48 -4.68
N LYS A 81 -7.08 6.84 -3.57
CA LYS A 81 -8.33 7.62 -3.57
C LYS A 81 -8.11 9.02 -4.15
N THR A 82 -7.03 9.68 -3.72
CA THR A 82 -6.62 11.00 -4.25
C THR A 82 -6.23 10.89 -5.73
N ALA A 83 -5.58 9.78 -6.11
CA ALA A 83 -5.16 9.53 -7.47
C ALA A 83 -6.27 9.02 -8.40
N GLN A 84 -7.43 8.63 -7.86
CA GLN A 84 -8.49 7.89 -8.56
C GLN A 84 -7.92 6.66 -9.30
N ALA A 85 -6.96 5.97 -8.69
CA ALA A 85 -6.32 4.80 -9.26
C ALA A 85 -7.17 3.54 -9.04
N SER A 86 -7.27 2.70 -10.08
CA SER A 86 -7.93 1.40 -10.01
C SER A 86 -7.01 0.27 -9.60
N ASP A 87 -5.75 0.36 -9.99
CA ASP A 87 -4.77 -0.70 -9.83
C ASP A 87 -3.54 -0.11 -9.17
N VAL A 88 -3.07 -0.74 -8.09
CA VAL A 88 -1.92 -0.27 -7.33
C VAL A 88 -0.94 -1.41 -7.13
N ALA A 89 0.32 -1.16 -7.48
CA ALA A 89 1.42 -2.04 -7.18
C ALA A 89 2.25 -1.48 -6.01
N ILE A 90 2.47 -2.28 -4.98
CA ILE A 90 3.27 -1.94 -3.79
C ILE A 90 4.59 -2.72 -3.87
N VAL A 91 5.70 -1.99 -3.82
CA VAL A 91 7.06 -2.56 -3.73
C VAL A 91 7.67 -2.10 -2.42
N LEU A 92 8.18 -3.03 -1.61
CA LEU A 92 8.93 -2.66 -0.42
C LEU A 92 10.41 -2.43 -0.78
N ALA A 93 10.92 -1.25 -0.45
CA ALA A 93 12.33 -0.90 -0.58
C ALA A 93 13.19 -1.45 0.58
N SER A 94 12.99 -2.71 0.98
CA SER A 94 13.79 -3.40 2.00
C SER A 94 14.26 -4.74 1.45
N SER A 95 15.47 -5.19 1.82
CA SER A 95 16.01 -6.46 1.35
C SER A 95 15.27 -7.68 1.90
N GLU A 96 14.54 -7.53 3.00
CA GLU A 96 13.80 -8.62 3.65
C GLU A 96 12.42 -8.89 3.02
N GLY A 97 11.98 -8.05 2.07
CA GLY A 97 10.66 -8.18 1.46
C GLY A 97 9.52 -8.02 2.48
N LEU A 98 8.29 -8.23 2.03
CA LEU A 98 7.12 -8.24 2.93
C LEU A 98 6.88 -9.67 3.45
N SER A 99 6.66 -9.84 4.74
CA SER A 99 6.16 -11.13 5.26
C SER A 99 4.67 -11.32 4.92
N ALA A 100 4.18 -12.56 4.85
CA ALA A 100 2.76 -12.85 4.64
C ALA A 100 1.84 -12.13 5.65
N GLU A 101 2.29 -12.02 6.91
CA GLU A 101 1.57 -11.29 7.95
C GLU A 101 1.49 -9.78 7.67
N SER A 102 2.59 -9.19 7.18
CA SER A 102 2.62 -7.77 6.84
C SER A 102 1.66 -7.44 5.69
N LYS A 103 1.55 -8.33 4.69
CA LYS A 103 0.57 -8.21 3.60
C LYS A 103 -0.86 -8.22 4.14
N LEU A 104 -1.17 -9.15 5.05
CA LEU A 104 -2.48 -9.25 5.69
C LEU A 104 -2.84 -7.92 6.37
N ARG A 105 -1.90 -7.32 7.10
CA ARG A 105 -2.10 -6.01 7.77
C ARG A 105 -2.25 -4.86 6.79
N THR A 106 -1.49 -4.84 5.69
CA THR A 106 -1.62 -3.82 4.65
C THR A 106 -2.98 -3.90 3.96
N VAL A 107 -3.44 -5.10 3.60
CA VAL A 107 -4.79 -5.30 3.02
C VAL A 107 -5.88 -4.84 3.98
N LEU A 108 -5.75 -5.17 5.27
CA LEU A 108 -6.69 -4.70 6.30
C LEU A 108 -6.67 -3.17 6.49
N GLY A 109 -5.55 -2.50 6.23
CA GLY A 109 -5.44 -1.03 6.25
C GLY A 109 -6.00 -0.36 4.99
N ILE A 110 -6.03 -1.08 3.86
CA ILE A 110 -6.63 -0.58 2.61
C ILE A 110 -8.16 -0.61 2.68
N PHE A 111 -8.73 -1.55 3.45
CA PHE A 111 -10.17 -1.71 3.56
C PHE A 111 -10.84 -0.55 4.32
N GLU A 112 -11.72 0.19 3.63
CA GLU A 112 -12.60 1.22 4.19
C GLU A 112 -14.06 0.80 3.97
N ASP A 113 -14.81 0.52 5.04
CA ASP A 113 -16.24 0.19 4.95
C ASP A 113 -17.05 1.46 4.61
N ASN A 114 -17.55 1.54 3.39
CA ASN A 114 -18.33 2.67 2.89
C ASN A 114 -19.81 2.32 2.68
N ARG A 115 -20.30 1.17 3.15
CA ARG A 115 -21.65 0.65 2.84
C ARG A 115 -22.78 1.51 3.41
N PHE A 116 -22.56 2.19 4.52
CA PHE A 116 -23.57 3.00 5.21
C PHE A 116 -23.36 4.52 5.06
N ARG A 117 -22.46 4.96 4.17
CA ARG A 117 -22.29 6.38 3.87
C ARG A 117 -23.22 6.81 2.74
N SER A 118 -24.01 7.87 2.99
CA SER A 118 -24.97 8.43 2.03
C SER A 118 -24.32 8.94 0.73
N GLU A 119 -23.07 9.41 0.79
CA GLU A 119 -22.23 9.68 -0.39
C GLU A 119 -21.22 8.53 -0.61
N SER A 120 -21.72 7.37 -1.01
CA SER A 120 -20.87 6.21 -1.30
C SER A 120 -20.08 6.43 -2.60
N LYS A 121 -18.86 6.96 -2.46
CA LYS A 121 -17.88 6.92 -3.55
C LYS A 121 -17.50 5.45 -3.76
N LYS A 122 -17.77 4.94 -4.97
CA LYS A 122 -17.35 3.59 -5.37
C LYS A 122 -15.86 3.42 -5.04
N PRO A 123 -15.44 2.30 -4.43
CA PRO A 123 -14.02 2.05 -4.21
C PRO A 123 -13.33 2.09 -5.58
N THR A 124 -12.44 3.06 -5.75
CA THR A 124 -11.70 3.23 -7.01
C THR A 124 -10.72 2.07 -7.18
N LEU A 125 -10.10 1.65 -6.09
CA LEU A 125 -9.19 0.51 -5.97
C LEU A 125 -9.92 -0.81 -6.23
N LYS A 126 -9.54 -1.50 -7.32
CA LYS A 126 -9.99 -2.84 -7.71
C LYS A 126 -8.95 -3.90 -7.42
N SER A 127 -7.67 -3.59 -7.62
CA SER A 127 -6.59 -4.57 -7.49
C SER A 127 -5.36 -3.97 -6.82
N VAL A 128 -4.76 -4.75 -5.91
CA VAL A 128 -3.54 -4.40 -5.19
C VAL A 128 -2.53 -5.53 -5.37
N ASP A 129 -1.50 -5.26 -6.16
CA ASP A 129 -0.39 -6.17 -6.37
C ASP A 129 0.75 -5.84 -5.42
N ILE A 130 1.28 -6.84 -4.73
CA ILE A 130 2.45 -6.67 -3.86
C ILE A 130 3.62 -7.39 -4.51
N LEU A 131 4.60 -6.61 -4.96
CA LEU A 131 5.76 -7.06 -5.71
C LEU A 131 6.95 -7.27 -4.76
N GLY A 132 7.79 -8.27 -5.07
CA GLY A 132 9.04 -8.53 -4.34
C GLY A 132 8.99 -9.67 -3.30
N LEU A 133 7.99 -10.54 -3.36
CA LEU A 133 7.84 -11.68 -2.45
C LEU A 133 8.53 -12.97 -2.95
N GLY A 134 9.13 -12.93 -4.14
CA GLY A 134 9.53 -14.14 -4.86
C GLY A 134 8.32 -14.86 -5.47
N THR A 135 8.58 -15.93 -6.20
CA THR A 135 7.57 -16.77 -6.86
C THR A 135 7.71 -18.21 -6.36
N GLY A 136 6.62 -18.84 -5.93
CA GLY A 136 6.63 -20.24 -5.50
C GLY A 136 5.30 -20.74 -4.93
N PRO A 137 5.00 -22.04 -5.05
CA PRO A 137 3.71 -22.61 -4.67
C PRO A 137 3.41 -22.51 -3.17
N GLU A 138 4.45 -22.52 -2.33
CA GLU A 138 4.29 -22.37 -0.88
C GLU A 138 3.88 -20.94 -0.49
N LEU A 139 4.39 -19.95 -1.23
CA LEU A 139 4.05 -18.55 -1.05
C LEU A 139 2.60 -18.28 -1.51
N GLU A 140 2.19 -18.83 -2.66
CA GLU A 140 0.81 -18.72 -3.13
C GLU A 140 -0.19 -19.33 -2.14
N LYS A 141 0.17 -20.46 -1.52
CA LYS A 141 -0.66 -21.07 -0.47
C LYS A 141 -0.79 -20.18 0.76
N LYS A 142 0.32 -19.58 1.23
CA LYS A 142 0.31 -18.61 2.34
C LYS A 142 -0.47 -17.35 1.97
N LEU A 143 -0.41 -16.96 0.69
CA LEU A 143 -1.11 -15.79 0.17
C LEU A 143 -2.62 -15.99 0.18
N LYS A 144 -3.08 -17.14 -0.33
CA LYS A 144 -4.48 -17.51 -0.31
C LYS A 144 -5.01 -17.61 1.12
N TYR A 145 -4.24 -18.21 2.02
CA TYR A 145 -4.59 -18.23 3.45
C TYR A 145 -4.72 -16.81 4.04
N ALA A 146 -3.79 -15.91 3.73
CA ALA A 146 -3.87 -14.53 4.20
C ALA A 146 -5.09 -13.79 3.63
N GLU A 147 -5.47 -14.07 2.38
CA GLU A 147 -6.68 -13.54 1.74
C GLU A 147 -7.96 -14.05 2.43
N ASP A 148 -8.05 -15.35 2.70
CA ASP A 148 -9.18 -15.96 3.42
C ASP A 148 -9.33 -15.35 4.83
N VAL A 149 -8.22 -15.19 5.56
CA VAL A 149 -8.22 -14.58 6.90
C VAL A 149 -8.61 -13.11 6.83
N CYS A 150 -8.06 -12.34 5.88
CA CYS A 150 -8.47 -10.95 5.66
C CYS A 150 -9.97 -10.86 5.39
N SER A 151 -10.50 -11.73 4.54
CA SER A 151 -11.92 -11.74 4.16
C SER A 151 -12.81 -12.04 5.36
N GLY A 152 -12.44 -13.01 6.21
CA GLY A 152 -13.17 -13.29 7.46
C GLY A 152 -13.15 -12.11 8.43
N VAL A 153 -12.01 -11.44 8.59
CA VAL A 153 -11.90 -10.25 9.47
C VAL A 153 -12.71 -9.08 8.93
N ILE A 154 -12.65 -8.83 7.63
CA ILE A 154 -13.44 -7.80 6.94
C ILE A 154 -14.92 -8.10 7.13
N PHE A 155 -15.36 -9.32 6.86
CA PHE A 155 -16.75 -9.73 7.05
C PHE A 155 -17.21 -9.55 8.50
N GLY A 156 -16.39 -9.94 9.49
CA GLY A 156 -16.70 -9.71 10.90
C GLY A 156 -16.87 -8.22 11.25
N LYS A 157 -15.98 -7.35 10.75
CA LYS A 157 -16.11 -5.90 10.90
C LYS A 157 -17.38 -5.38 10.23
N GLU A 158 -17.68 -5.91 9.05
CA GLU A 158 -18.86 -5.55 8.29
C GLU A 158 -20.16 -5.89 9.01
N LEU A 159 -20.22 -7.04 9.70
CA LEU A 159 -21.36 -7.41 10.54
C LEU A 159 -21.50 -6.48 11.74
N VAL A 160 -20.39 -6.15 12.42
CA VAL A 160 -20.39 -5.28 13.59
C VAL A 160 -20.77 -3.84 13.23
N ASN A 161 -20.33 -3.35 12.06
CA ASN A 161 -20.63 -2.00 11.59
C ASN A 161 -22.04 -1.86 11.00
N ALA A 162 -22.73 -2.97 10.73
CA ALA A 162 -24.08 -2.90 10.19
C ALA A 162 -25.05 -2.39 11.26
N PRO A 163 -25.88 -1.39 10.94
CA PRO A 163 -26.86 -0.87 11.88
C PRO A 163 -27.96 -1.92 12.14
N ALA A 164 -28.57 -1.85 13.32
CA ALA A 164 -29.55 -2.84 13.79
C ALA A 164 -30.82 -2.94 12.92
N ASN A 165 -31.06 -1.97 12.03
CA ASN A 165 -32.13 -2.02 11.03
C ASN A 165 -31.78 -2.87 9.79
N VAL A 166 -30.51 -3.24 9.61
CA VAL A 166 -30.03 -4.06 8.48
C VAL A 166 -29.63 -5.46 8.95
N LEU A 167 -29.07 -5.60 10.15
CA LEU A 167 -28.66 -6.90 10.69
C LEU A 167 -29.68 -7.40 11.72
N THR A 168 -30.50 -8.39 11.34
CA THR A 168 -31.54 -8.98 12.21
C THR A 168 -31.36 -10.49 12.33
N PRO A 169 -31.81 -11.14 13.41
CA PRO A 169 -31.58 -12.59 13.61
C PRO A 169 -32.18 -13.50 12.53
N GLY A 170 -33.12 -12.99 11.72
CA GLY A 170 -33.75 -13.72 10.62
C GLY A 170 -33.13 -13.46 9.25
N SER A 171 -32.11 -12.60 9.14
CA SER A 171 -31.48 -12.15 7.89
C SER A 171 -30.00 -11.83 8.06
#